data_AF-D4L410-F1
#
_entry.id   AF-D4L410-F1
#
_cell.length_a   1.000
_cell.length_b   1.000
_cell.length_c   1.000
_cell.angle_alpha   90.00
_cell.angle_beta   90.00
_cell.angle_gamma   90.00
#
_symmetry.space_group_name_H-M   'P 1'
#
loop_
_entity.id
_entity.type
_entity.pdbx_description
1 polymer ?
#
loop_
_entity_poly.entity_id
_entity_poly.type
_entity_poly.pdbx_seq_one_letter_code
_entity_poly.pdbx_strand_id
1 'polypeptide(L)'
;MGSFLIIFYLALITIVIFVYLCFNWINRIFNFNYRRFLMHFVQAKGLLSKDNGINIYRGCSHGCIYCDSRSRCYGFTHAFEDIEVKENAPELLEKALRSKRQKCMIGTGAMCDPYLHVEERLLLTRRCLELIDRYEFGVAVQTKSARILRDFDLLTSINEKAKAIVQITLTTYDEDLCKKIEPDVSTTKERIDVLMKCKEAGIPTVVWLTPILPFINDTADNIKNLLDACVDAGVKGIIFWGIGVTLRDGDREYFYHALDKDFPGMKEKYIRTYGNAYNLPSPNEKMLIPMIVEQCQKAGILCSPDECFAYLHHFPEKYVQRSLFE
;
A
#
# COMPACT_ATOMS: atom_id res chain seq x y z
N MET A 1 0.04 26.81 65.66
CA MET A 1 0.18 27.37 64.29
C MET A 1 0.99 26.50 63.33
N GLY A 2 1.89 25.59 63.77
CA GLY A 2 2.73 24.79 62.86
C GLY A 2 2.00 23.72 62.03
N SER A 3 0.94 23.09 62.57
CA SER A 3 0.28 21.96 61.91
C SER A 3 -0.54 22.35 60.66
N PHE A 4 -1.09 23.57 60.63
CA PHE A 4 -1.84 24.08 59.48
C PHE A 4 -0.94 24.39 58.29
N LEU A 5 0.29 24.86 58.54
CA LEU A 5 1.24 25.19 57.48
C LEU A 5 1.71 23.93 56.73
N ILE A 6 1.91 22.82 57.45
CA ILE A 6 2.35 21.55 56.88
C ILE A 6 1.26 20.93 56.00
N ILE A 7 -0.01 20.96 56.45
CA ILE A 7 -1.14 20.45 55.66
C ILE A 7 -1.32 21.26 54.37
N PHE A 8 -1.18 22.59 54.45
CA PHE A 8 -1.27 23.45 53.27
C PHE A 8 -0.14 23.19 52.27
N TYR A 9 1.08 22.97 52.76
CA TYR A 9 2.24 22.68 51.91
C TYR A 9 2.12 21.30 51.23
N LEU A 10 1.64 20.27 51.95
CA LEU A 10 1.39 18.95 51.39
C LEU A 10 0.29 19.00 50.31
N ALA A 11 -0.80 19.74 50.54
CA ALA A 11 -1.86 19.91 49.56
C ALA A 11 -1.35 20.60 48.28
N LEU A 12 -0.49 21.62 48.41
CA LEU A 12 0.10 22.30 47.26
C LEU A 12 1.01 21.36 46.43
N ILE A 13 1.82 20.54 47.10
CA ILE A 13 2.67 19.53 46.44
C ILE A 13 1.81 18.51 45.69
N THR A 14 0.73 18.02 46.29
CA THR A 14 -0.17 17.06 45.63
C THR A 14 -0.83 17.66 44.38
N ILE A 15 -1.24 18.93 44.43
CA ILE A 15 -1.83 19.62 43.27
C ILE A 15 -0.78 19.79 42.15
N VAL A 16 0.45 20.19 42.48
CA VAL A 16 1.52 20.35 41.48
C VAL A 16 1.89 19.01 40.83
N ILE A 17 1.97 17.93 41.62
CA ILE A 17 2.22 16.58 41.08
C ILE A 17 1.06 16.15 40.18
N PHE A 18 -0.19 16.37 40.58
CA PHE A 18 -1.35 16.02 39.78
C PHE A 18 -1.40 16.79 38.46
N VAL A 19 -1.12 18.10 38.47
CA VAL A 19 -1.04 18.93 37.26
C VAL A 19 0.11 18.48 36.36
N TYR A 20 1.28 18.15 36.92
CA TYR A 20 2.41 17.64 36.16
C TYR A 20 2.15 16.26 35.53
N LEU A 21 1.47 15.37 36.26
CA LEU A 21 1.07 14.06 35.75
C LEU A 21 -0.02 14.19 34.67
N CYS A 22 -1.02 15.05 34.86
CA CYS A 22 -2.01 15.36 33.83
C CYS A 22 -1.37 15.99 32.58
N PHE A 23 -0.44 16.92 32.74
CA PHE A 23 0.28 17.53 31.61
C PHE A 23 1.13 16.50 30.85
N ASN A 24 1.82 15.60 31.55
CA ASN A 24 2.57 14.50 30.92
C ASN A 24 1.67 13.44 30.30
N TRP A 25 0.51 13.16 30.88
CA TRP A 25 -0.48 12.22 30.34
C TRP A 25 -1.16 12.78 29.09
N ILE A 26 -1.56 14.07 29.11
CA ILE A 26 -2.05 14.81 27.95
C ILE A 26 -0.97 14.86 26.87
N ASN A 27 0.27 15.21 27.20
CA ASN A 27 1.38 15.16 26.23
C ASN A 27 1.66 13.75 25.74
N ARG A 28 1.46 12.69 26.54
CA ARG A 28 1.55 11.30 26.08
C ARG A 28 0.43 10.97 25.11
N ILE A 29 -0.82 11.39 25.38
CA ILE A 29 -1.97 11.19 24.49
C ILE A 29 -1.78 11.94 23.17
N PHE A 30 -1.27 13.17 23.21
CA PHE A 30 -0.99 13.96 22.01
C PHE A 30 0.27 13.50 21.26
N ASN A 31 1.30 12.98 21.94
CA ASN A 31 2.52 12.48 21.29
C ASN A 31 2.43 11.00 20.85
N PHE A 32 1.42 10.23 21.28
CA PHE A 32 1.34 8.81 20.91
C PHE A 32 1.04 8.59 19.42
N ASN A 33 0.47 9.58 18.72
CA ASN A 33 -0.06 9.39 17.37
C ASN A 33 0.55 10.27 16.26
N TYR A 34 1.58 11.07 16.56
CA TYR A 34 2.30 11.80 15.52
C TYR A 34 3.80 11.51 15.62
N ARG A 35 4.22 10.34 15.13
CA ARG A 35 5.49 10.31 14.41
C ARG A 35 5.34 11.35 13.29
N ARG A 36 5.93 12.52 13.48
CA ARG A 36 5.98 13.56 12.46
C ARG A 36 6.83 12.98 11.34
N PHE A 37 6.18 12.32 10.38
CA PHE A 37 6.85 11.82 9.20
C PHE A 37 7.59 12.98 8.54
N LEU A 38 8.87 12.77 8.28
CA LEU A 38 9.67 13.75 7.56
C LEU A 38 9.12 13.81 6.14
N MET A 39 8.95 15.03 5.64
CA MET A 39 8.56 15.27 4.25
C MET A 39 9.13 16.59 3.79
N HIS A 40 9.40 16.67 2.50
CA HIS A 40 9.81 17.89 1.81
C HIS A 40 9.06 18.02 0.49
N PHE A 41 8.87 19.26 0.04
CA PHE A 41 8.08 19.56 -1.15
C PHE A 41 8.99 19.85 -2.34
N VAL A 42 8.58 19.35 -3.51
CA VAL A 42 9.27 19.59 -4.77
C VAL A 42 8.30 19.97 -5.88
N GLN A 43 8.78 20.79 -6.80
CA GLN A 43 8.12 21.06 -8.07
C GLN A 43 8.58 20.04 -9.10
N ALA A 44 7.73 19.04 -9.37
CA ALA A 44 8.05 18.01 -10.34
C ALA A 44 8.01 18.57 -11.77
N LYS A 45 8.86 18.02 -12.65
CA LYS A 45 8.88 18.37 -14.09
C LYS A 45 7.83 17.60 -14.89
N GLY A 46 7.39 16.45 -14.39
CA GLY A 46 6.42 15.57 -15.03
C GLY A 46 5.90 14.54 -14.03
N LEU A 47 4.73 13.98 -14.34
CA LEU A 47 4.03 13.05 -13.43
C LEU A 47 3.74 11.68 -14.06
N LEU A 48 3.29 11.64 -15.33
CA LEU A 48 2.96 10.40 -16.02
C LEU A 48 4.20 9.66 -16.53
N SER A 49 4.25 8.36 -16.28
CA SER A 49 5.16 7.44 -16.95
C SER A 49 4.68 7.12 -18.37
N LYS A 50 5.50 6.36 -19.11
CA LYS A 50 5.16 5.85 -20.45
C LYS A 50 3.84 5.06 -20.46
N ASP A 51 3.59 4.32 -19.38
CA ASP A 51 2.41 3.46 -19.23
C ASP A 51 1.27 4.15 -18.45
N ASN A 52 1.29 5.48 -18.37
CA ASN A 52 0.29 6.31 -17.69
C ASN A 52 0.21 6.09 -16.17
N GLY A 53 1.29 5.63 -15.55
CA GLY A 53 1.42 5.57 -14.10
C GLY A 53 1.78 6.94 -13.53
N ILE A 54 1.19 7.30 -12.38
CA ILE A 54 1.54 8.50 -11.61
C ILE A 54 2.13 8.13 -10.25
N ASN A 55 3.18 8.83 -9.87
CA ASN A 55 3.80 8.76 -8.54
C ASN A 55 3.74 10.15 -7.91
N ILE A 56 2.77 10.36 -7.02
CA ILE A 56 2.52 11.63 -6.32
C ILE A 56 3.58 11.86 -5.24
N TYR A 57 3.97 10.78 -4.59
CA TYR A 57 4.97 10.73 -3.54
C TYR A 57 6.19 9.93 -3.99
N ARG A 58 7.32 10.19 -3.35
CA ARG A 58 8.53 9.36 -3.44
C ARG A 58 9.09 9.16 -2.03
N GLY A 59 9.50 7.93 -1.72
CA GLY A 59 9.72 7.48 -0.35
C GLY A 59 8.46 6.81 0.21
N CYS A 60 8.53 6.18 1.38
CA CYS A 60 7.35 5.52 1.96
C CYS A 60 7.42 5.46 3.49
N SER A 61 6.28 5.70 4.14
CA SER A 61 6.13 5.69 5.60
C SER A 61 5.60 4.38 6.17
N HIS A 62 5.33 3.37 5.33
CA HIS A 62 4.74 2.08 5.75
C HIS A 62 5.73 1.10 6.41
N GLY A 63 7.03 1.29 6.22
CA GLY A 63 8.05 0.52 6.92
C GLY A 63 8.16 -0.96 6.54
N CYS A 64 7.61 -1.41 5.40
CA CYS A 64 7.68 -2.81 4.97
C CYS A 64 9.13 -3.29 4.90
N ILE A 65 9.45 -4.41 5.55
CA ILE A 65 10.84 -4.88 5.71
C ILE A 65 11.48 -5.28 4.38
N TYR A 66 10.66 -5.66 3.40
CA TYR A 66 11.04 -6.20 2.10
C TYR A 66 10.95 -5.16 0.96
N CYS A 67 10.77 -3.87 1.28
CA CYS A 67 10.42 -2.85 0.30
C CYS A 67 11.50 -2.66 -0.78
N ASP A 68 11.22 -3.15 -2.00
CA ASP A 68 12.12 -3.05 -3.15
C ASP A 68 12.50 -1.59 -3.47
N SER A 69 11.57 -0.63 -3.29
CA SER A 69 11.83 0.80 -3.51
C SER A 69 12.98 1.38 -2.67
N ARG A 70 13.46 0.68 -1.64
CA ARG A 70 14.66 1.06 -0.85
C ARG A 70 15.98 0.76 -1.57
N SER A 71 15.95 -0.05 -2.62
CA SER A 71 17.12 -0.38 -3.43
C SER A 71 17.79 0.88 -3.96
N ARG A 72 19.12 0.89 -3.98
CA ARG A 72 19.93 2.01 -4.50
C ARG A 72 19.64 2.30 -5.98
N CYS A 73 19.10 1.35 -6.73
CA CYS A 73 18.75 1.56 -8.14
C CYS A 73 17.66 2.63 -8.34
N TYR A 74 16.89 2.96 -7.31
CA TYR A 74 15.87 4.02 -7.36
C TYR A 74 16.42 5.43 -7.04
N GLY A 75 17.73 5.54 -6.77
CA GLY A 75 18.46 6.81 -6.80
C GLY A 75 17.95 7.86 -5.81
N PHE A 76 17.54 7.45 -4.61
CA PHE A 76 17.13 8.38 -3.56
C PHE A 76 18.30 9.30 -3.16
N THR A 77 18.03 10.60 -3.10
CA THR A 77 18.99 11.64 -2.70
C THR A 77 18.72 12.18 -1.29
N HIS A 78 17.81 11.55 -0.60
CA HIS A 78 17.27 11.87 0.72
C HIS A 78 16.96 10.55 1.44
N ALA A 79 16.66 10.59 2.75
CA ALA A 79 16.29 9.39 3.49
C ALA A 79 14.98 8.80 2.94
N PHE A 80 14.85 7.47 2.89
CA PHE A 80 13.68 6.82 2.29
C PHE A 80 12.36 7.17 3.01
N GLU A 81 12.43 7.42 4.32
CA GLU A 81 11.31 7.84 5.17
C GLU A 81 11.05 9.35 5.14
N ASP A 82 11.91 10.14 4.49
CA ASP A 82 11.65 11.56 4.21
C ASP A 82 10.85 11.65 2.90
N ILE A 83 9.54 11.80 3.01
CA ILE A 83 8.64 11.72 1.86
C ILE A 83 8.80 12.95 0.97
N GLU A 84 9.33 12.76 -0.24
CA GLU A 84 9.35 13.76 -1.30
C GLU A 84 7.93 13.91 -1.87
N VAL A 85 7.31 15.07 -1.61
CA VAL A 85 5.95 15.41 -2.03
C VAL A 85 6.01 16.26 -3.29
N LYS A 86 5.43 15.75 -4.38
CA LYS A 86 5.26 16.53 -5.61
C LYS A 86 4.02 17.40 -5.48
N GLU A 87 4.16 18.58 -4.87
CA GLU A 87 3.03 19.45 -4.53
C GLU A 87 2.22 19.88 -5.76
N ASN A 88 2.87 19.96 -6.92
CA ASN A 88 2.27 20.32 -8.21
C ASN A 88 1.72 19.11 -9.00
N ALA A 89 1.59 17.94 -8.37
CA ALA A 89 1.10 16.73 -9.03
C ALA A 89 -0.31 16.89 -9.64
N PRO A 90 -1.32 17.46 -8.94
CA PRO A 90 -2.64 17.67 -9.54
C PRO A 90 -2.59 18.55 -10.80
N GLU A 91 -1.80 19.63 -10.79
CA GLU A 91 -1.67 20.56 -11.90
C GLU A 91 -0.99 19.90 -13.12
N LEU A 92 0.04 19.09 -12.87
CA LEU A 92 0.70 18.30 -13.91
C LEU A 92 -0.24 17.23 -14.49
N LEU A 93 -1.03 16.58 -13.64
CA LEU A 93 -2.01 15.58 -14.06
C LEU A 93 -3.07 16.23 -14.95
N GLU A 94 -3.70 17.31 -14.50
CA GLU A 94 -4.75 18.00 -15.24
C GLU A 94 -4.24 18.43 -16.63
N LYS A 95 -3.04 19.02 -16.70
CA LYS A 95 -2.41 19.38 -17.97
C LYS A 95 -2.27 18.17 -18.91
N ALA A 96 -1.89 17.02 -18.36
CA ALA A 96 -1.71 15.81 -19.15
C ALA A 96 -3.04 15.15 -19.57
N LEU A 97 -4.04 15.13 -18.70
CA LEU A 97 -5.38 14.63 -19.02
C LEU A 97 -6.03 15.46 -20.14
N ARG A 98 -5.86 16.78 -20.11
CA ARG A 98 -6.35 17.69 -21.16
C ARG A 98 -5.65 17.52 -22.51
N SER A 99 -4.39 17.10 -22.51
CA SER A 99 -3.61 16.94 -23.75
C SER A 99 -3.76 15.56 -24.40
N LYS A 100 -4.28 14.57 -23.67
CA LYS A 100 -4.53 13.23 -24.19
C LYS A 100 -5.70 13.22 -25.16
N ARG A 101 -5.47 12.65 -26.36
CA ARG A 101 -6.48 12.49 -27.41
C ARG A 101 -7.48 11.36 -27.12
N GLN A 102 -7.03 10.32 -26.43
CA GLN A 102 -7.84 9.16 -26.07
C GLN A 102 -7.81 8.94 -24.56
N LYS A 103 -8.95 8.53 -24.02
CA LYS A 103 -9.07 8.12 -22.62
C LYS A 103 -8.32 6.81 -22.40
N CYS A 104 -7.78 6.65 -21.20
CA CYS A 104 -7.00 5.49 -20.82
C CYS A 104 -7.10 5.24 -19.31
N MET A 105 -6.57 4.11 -18.86
CA MET A 105 -6.36 3.84 -17.45
C MET A 105 -5.16 4.63 -16.92
N ILE A 106 -5.33 5.30 -15.77
CA ILE A 106 -4.26 5.94 -15.01
C ILE A 106 -3.91 5.06 -13.82
N GLY A 107 -2.66 4.60 -13.76
CA GLY A 107 -2.18 3.76 -12.66
C GLY A 107 -1.55 4.58 -11.54
N THR A 108 -1.67 4.15 -10.29
CA THR A 108 -0.86 4.70 -9.18
C THR A 108 -0.57 3.62 -8.14
N GLY A 109 0.49 3.78 -7.35
CA GLY A 109 0.85 2.84 -6.28
C GLY A 109 1.94 1.83 -6.58
N ALA A 110 2.43 1.78 -7.83
CA ALA A 110 3.45 0.80 -8.22
C ALA A 110 4.81 1.03 -7.54
N MET A 111 5.25 2.28 -7.41
CA MET A 111 6.54 2.63 -6.81
C MET A 111 6.44 3.14 -5.38
N CYS A 112 5.38 3.90 -5.10
CA CYS A 112 5.08 4.47 -3.80
C CYS A 112 3.57 4.38 -3.61
N ASP A 113 3.15 3.94 -2.42
CA ASP A 113 1.75 3.89 -2.05
C ASP A 113 1.14 5.31 -2.11
N PRO A 114 -0.03 5.50 -2.73
CA PRO A 114 -0.68 6.81 -2.79
C PRO A 114 -1.31 7.19 -1.45
N TYR A 115 -1.61 6.22 -0.58
CA TYR A 115 -2.32 6.41 0.68
C TYR A 115 -1.39 6.30 1.90
N LEU A 116 -0.27 7.04 1.83
CA LEU A 116 0.62 7.25 2.97
C LEU A 116 -0.07 8.03 4.10
N HIS A 117 0.51 8.00 5.30
CA HIS A 117 0.03 8.79 6.44
C HIS A 117 -0.09 10.30 6.12
N VAL A 118 0.84 10.85 5.34
CA VAL A 118 0.82 12.27 4.93
C VAL A 118 -0.39 12.62 4.04
N GLU A 119 -0.95 11.63 3.32
CA GLU A 119 -2.11 11.81 2.45
C GLU A 119 -3.39 12.10 3.24
N GLU A 120 -3.45 11.82 4.56
CA GLU A 120 -4.56 12.25 5.42
C GLU A 120 -4.68 13.79 5.49
N ARG A 121 -3.57 14.50 5.32
CA ARG A 121 -3.50 15.96 5.39
C ARG A 121 -3.36 16.62 4.03
N LEU A 122 -2.58 16.01 3.13
CA LEU A 122 -2.22 16.61 1.86
C LEU A 122 -3.30 16.46 0.79
N LEU A 123 -4.06 15.35 0.83
CA LEU A 123 -5.16 15.05 -0.09
C LEU A 123 -4.77 15.16 -1.59
N LEU A 124 -3.50 14.91 -1.93
CA LEU A 124 -3.02 15.04 -3.31
C LEU A 124 -3.50 13.88 -4.17
N THR A 125 -3.58 12.66 -3.60
CA THR A 125 -4.22 11.52 -4.28
C THR A 125 -5.69 11.81 -4.50
N ARG A 126 -6.40 12.32 -3.49
CA ARG A 126 -7.81 12.70 -3.66
C ARG A 126 -8.01 13.72 -4.79
N ARG A 127 -7.23 14.82 -4.79
CA ARG A 127 -7.28 15.84 -5.86
C ARG A 127 -6.99 15.25 -7.24
N CYS A 128 -6.08 14.28 -7.33
CA CYS A 128 -5.82 13.58 -8.59
C CYS A 128 -7.01 12.71 -9.02
N LEU A 129 -7.68 12.01 -8.09
CA LEU A 129 -8.90 11.24 -8.36
C LEU A 129 -10.05 12.14 -8.82
N GLU A 130 -10.23 13.32 -8.22
CA GLU A 130 -11.23 14.31 -8.64
C GLU A 130 -11.01 14.76 -10.09
N LEU A 131 -9.74 14.94 -10.50
CA LEU A 131 -9.40 15.27 -11.89
C LEU A 131 -9.66 14.09 -12.83
N ILE A 132 -9.28 12.86 -12.43
CA ILE A 132 -9.53 11.66 -13.21
C ILE A 132 -11.04 11.46 -13.43
N ASP A 133 -11.85 11.65 -12.39
CA ASP A 133 -13.31 11.59 -12.46
C ASP A 133 -13.88 12.69 -13.37
N ARG A 134 -13.47 13.95 -13.16
CA ARG A 134 -13.93 15.10 -13.96
C ARG A 134 -13.65 14.92 -15.44
N TYR A 135 -12.49 14.38 -15.78
CA TYR A 135 -12.08 14.15 -17.16
C TYR A 135 -12.41 12.74 -17.66
N GLU A 136 -13.18 11.93 -16.91
CA GLU A 136 -13.66 10.60 -17.32
C GLU A 136 -12.54 9.66 -17.81
N PHE A 137 -11.40 9.69 -17.12
CA PHE A 137 -10.35 8.69 -17.28
C PHE A 137 -10.61 7.50 -16.35
N GLY A 138 -10.05 6.35 -16.70
CA GLY A 138 -10.09 5.19 -15.81
C GLY A 138 -8.97 5.27 -14.79
N VAL A 139 -9.10 4.54 -13.68
CA VAL A 139 -8.07 4.50 -12.63
C VAL A 139 -7.79 3.08 -12.16
N ALA A 140 -6.52 2.79 -11.89
CA ALA A 140 -6.09 1.60 -11.18
C ALA A 140 -5.22 2.02 -9.98
N VAL A 141 -5.72 1.84 -8.77
CA VAL A 141 -5.07 2.31 -7.54
C VAL A 141 -4.53 1.14 -6.74
N GLN A 142 -3.20 1.01 -6.63
CA GLN A 142 -2.53 0.01 -5.83
C GLN A 142 -2.17 0.55 -4.45
N THR A 143 -2.55 -0.15 -3.38
CA THR A 143 -2.27 0.27 -2.00
C THR A 143 -2.22 -0.90 -1.02
N LYS A 144 -1.60 -0.66 0.14
CA LYS A 144 -1.67 -1.50 1.35
C LYS A 144 -2.49 -0.84 2.47
N SER A 145 -3.18 0.26 2.18
CA SER A 145 -3.78 1.15 3.17
C SER A 145 -5.30 1.22 2.99
N ALA A 146 -6.04 0.98 4.07
CA ALA A 146 -7.49 1.13 4.12
C ALA A 146 -7.96 2.59 4.05
N ARG A 147 -7.04 3.55 4.07
CA ARG A 147 -7.33 4.98 3.84
C ARG A 147 -7.96 5.26 2.48
N ILE A 148 -7.82 4.34 1.52
CA ILE A 148 -8.53 4.39 0.23
C ILE A 148 -10.06 4.50 0.39
N LEU A 149 -10.61 4.00 1.50
CA LEU A 149 -12.05 4.10 1.79
C LEU A 149 -12.53 5.55 1.96
N ARG A 150 -11.63 6.50 2.24
CA ARG A 150 -11.97 7.93 2.29
C ARG A 150 -12.42 8.45 0.92
N ASP A 151 -11.85 7.92 -0.17
CA ASP A 151 -12.06 8.41 -1.53
C ASP A 151 -12.97 7.46 -2.34
N PHE A 152 -13.78 6.64 -1.64
CA PHE A 152 -14.69 5.68 -2.25
C PHE A 152 -15.83 6.34 -3.05
N ASP A 153 -16.22 7.55 -2.68
CA ASP A 153 -17.16 8.38 -3.43
C ASP A 153 -16.63 8.65 -4.86
N LEU A 154 -15.35 8.99 -4.97
CA LEU A 154 -14.69 9.23 -6.25
C LEU A 154 -14.47 7.93 -7.01
N LEU A 155 -14.03 6.85 -6.35
CA LEU A 155 -13.81 5.56 -7.01
C LEU A 155 -15.10 4.98 -7.57
N THR A 156 -16.22 5.13 -6.86
CA THR A 156 -17.55 4.71 -7.32
C THR A 156 -17.97 5.53 -8.55
N SER A 157 -17.87 6.86 -8.47
CA SER A 157 -18.18 7.75 -9.60
C SER A 157 -17.32 7.45 -10.84
N ILE A 158 -16.02 7.22 -10.66
CA ILE A 158 -15.11 6.85 -11.76
C ILE A 158 -15.52 5.49 -12.34
N ASN A 159 -15.93 4.52 -11.52
CA ASN A 159 -16.36 3.22 -12.01
C ASN A 159 -17.67 3.33 -12.82
N GLU A 160 -18.59 4.20 -12.41
CA GLU A 160 -19.83 4.48 -13.13
C GLU A 160 -19.59 5.19 -14.47
N LYS A 161 -18.62 6.12 -14.54
CA LYS A 161 -18.31 6.92 -15.75
C LYS A 161 -17.30 6.29 -16.68
N ALA A 162 -16.31 5.60 -16.15
CA ALA A 162 -15.25 4.91 -16.89
C ALA A 162 -15.00 3.51 -16.31
N LYS A 163 -13.85 3.30 -15.67
CA LYS A 163 -13.46 2.07 -14.98
C LYS A 163 -12.57 2.43 -13.80
N ALA A 164 -12.91 1.96 -12.60
CA ALA A 164 -12.04 2.03 -11.45
C ALA A 164 -11.62 0.61 -11.05
N ILE A 165 -10.36 0.41 -10.68
CA ILE A 165 -9.85 -0.85 -10.16
C ILE A 165 -9.06 -0.54 -8.89
N VAL A 166 -9.36 -1.28 -7.82
CA VAL A 166 -8.58 -1.21 -6.58
C VAL A 166 -7.68 -2.42 -6.49
N GLN A 167 -6.39 -2.20 -6.27
CA GLN A 167 -5.41 -3.25 -6.13
C GLN A 167 -4.88 -3.28 -4.69
N ILE A 168 -4.99 -4.42 -4.02
CA ILE A 168 -4.58 -4.57 -2.61
C ILE A 168 -3.48 -5.61 -2.51
N THR A 169 -2.36 -5.27 -1.86
CA THR A 169 -1.34 -6.28 -1.55
C THR A 169 -1.71 -7.04 -0.29
N LEU A 170 -1.72 -8.37 -0.36
CA LEU A 170 -1.85 -9.27 0.78
C LEU A 170 -0.62 -10.18 0.85
N THR A 171 0.08 -10.18 1.99
CA THR A 171 1.31 -10.96 2.19
C THR A 171 1.15 -12.04 3.26
N THR A 172 0.39 -11.75 4.31
CA THR A 172 0.11 -12.72 5.37
C THR A 172 -1.30 -12.59 5.91
N TYR A 173 -1.92 -13.70 6.32
CA TYR A 173 -3.19 -13.72 7.02
C TYR A 173 -3.04 -13.50 8.54
N ASP A 174 -1.85 -13.73 9.09
CA ASP A 174 -1.57 -13.55 10.52
C ASP A 174 -1.29 -12.06 10.83
N GLU A 175 -2.12 -11.47 11.68
CA GLU A 175 -2.04 -10.06 12.07
C GLU A 175 -0.79 -9.70 12.88
N ASP A 176 -0.29 -10.63 13.69
CA ASP A 176 0.94 -10.39 14.46
C ASP A 176 2.17 -10.52 13.56
N LEU A 177 2.12 -11.40 12.56
CA LEU A 177 3.15 -11.43 11.53
C LEU A 177 3.10 -10.16 10.66
N CYS A 178 1.90 -9.70 10.27
CA CYS A 178 1.70 -8.47 9.51
C CYS A 178 2.41 -7.29 10.18
N LYS A 179 2.20 -7.08 11.49
CA LYS A 179 2.85 -5.99 12.25
C LYS A 179 4.39 -6.08 12.26
N LYS A 180 4.97 -7.26 12.08
CA LYS A 180 6.44 -7.43 12.01
C LYS A 180 6.97 -7.12 10.61
N ILE A 181 6.31 -7.60 9.57
CA ILE A 181 6.81 -7.47 8.18
C ILE A 181 6.34 -6.17 7.51
N GLU A 182 5.25 -5.59 7.96
CA GLU A 182 4.58 -4.39 7.47
C GLU A 182 4.03 -3.56 8.66
N PRO A 183 4.89 -2.92 9.47
CA PRO A 183 4.50 -2.35 10.76
C PRO A 183 3.50 -1.18 10.68
N ASP A 184 3.57 -0.37 9.63
CA ASP A 184 2.78 0.87 9.51
C ASP A 184 1.80 0.83 8.31
N VAL A 185 1.43 -0.37 7.83
CA VAL A 185 0.33 -0.53 6.84
C VAL A 185 -0.99 -0.84 7.54
N SER A 186 -2.09 -0.90 6.78
CA SER A 186 -3.33 -1.46 7.29
C SER A 186 -3.22 -2.97 7.46
N THR A 187 -3.80 -3.45 8.56
CA THR A 187 -3.91 -4.88 8.89
C THR A 187 -4.46 -5.70 7.73
N THR A 188 -4.18 -7.00 7.70
CA THR A 188 -4.75 -7.87 6.66
C THR A 188 -6.26 -7.88 6.71
N LYS A 189 -6.84 -7.87 7.91
CA LYS A 189 -8.28 -7.73 8.11
C LYS A 189 -8.83 -6.44 7.50
N GLU A 190 -8.24 -5.27 7.79
CA GLU A 190 -8.68 -4.00 7.20
C GLU A 190 -8.55 -4.00 5.67
N ARG A 191 -7.49 -4.62 5.13
CA ARG A 191 -7.30 -4.78 3.69
C ARG A 191 -8.37 -5.69 3.06
N ILE A 192 -8.78 -6.76 3.75
CA ILE A 192 -9.91 -7.60 3.33
C ILE A 192 -11.22 -6.80 3.40
N ASP A 193 -11.42 -5.98 4.42
CA ASP A 193 -12.61 -5.12 4.53
C ASP A 193 -12.71 -4.14 3.36
N VAL A 194 -11.57 -3.61 2.87
CA VAL A 194 -11.54 -2.82 1.62
C VAL A 194 -12.03 -3.65 0.43
N LEU A 195 -11.56 -4.89 0.28
CA LEU A 195 -11.99 -5.77 -0.81
C LEU A 195 -13.50 -6.05 -0.74
N MET A 196 -14.03 -6.28 0.46
CA MET A 196 -15.46 -6.49 0.68
C MET A 196 -16.28 -5.23 0.35
N LYS A 197 -15.79 -4.04 0.74
CA LYS A 197 -16.44 -2.77 0.36
C LYS A 197 -16.43 -2.53 -1.14
N CYS A 198 -15.33 -2.88 -1.82
CA CYS A 198 -15.26 -2.80 -3.28
C CYS A 198 -16.28 -3.75 -3.93
N LYS A 199 -16.43 -4.98 -3.41
CA LYS A 199 -17.44 -5.94 -3.86
C LYS A 199 -18.86 -5.37 -3.72
N GLU A 200 -19.18 -4.78 -2.57
CA GLU A 200 -20.48 -4.12 -2.32
C GLU A 200 -20.75 -2.99 -3.31
N ALA A 201 -19.72 -2.21 -3.66
CA ALA A 201 -19.81 -1.08 -4.59
C ALA A 201 -19.67 -1.48 -6.08
N GLY A 202 -19.49 -2.76 -6.39
CA GLY A 202 -19.25 -3.23 -7.76
C GLY A 202 -17.93 -2.74 -8.38
N ILE A 203 -16.96 -2.31 -7.56
CA ILE A 203 -15.63 -1.90 -8.00
C ILE A 203 -14.75 -3.15 -8.12
N PRO A 204 -14.25 -3.49 -9.31
CA PRO A 204 -13.34 -4.63 -9.48
C PRO A 204 -12.07 -4.49 -8.63
N THR A 205 -11.64 -5.61 -8.07
CA THR A 205 -10.40 -5.67 -7.28
C THR A 205 -9.40 -6.66 -7.85
N VAL A 206 -8.11 -6.36 -7.69
CA VAL A 206 -7.01 -7.28 -8.01
C VAL A 206 -6.11 -7.38 -6.79
N VAL A 207 -5.80 -8.60 -6.34
CA VAL A 207 -4.90 -8.80 -5.20
C VAL A 207 -3.48 -9.05 -5.68
N TRP A 208 -2.52 -8.38 -5.06
CA TRP A 208 -1.10 -8.69 -5.22
C TRP A 208 -0.70 -9.65 -4.11
N LEU A 209 -0.51 -10.92 -4.46
CA LEU A 209 -0.05 -11.97 -3.54
C LEU A 209 1.48 -12.03 -3.58
N THR A 210 2.11 -10.89 -3.28
CA THR A 210 3.57 -10.74 -3.34
C THR A 210 4.06 -9.56 -2.49
N PRO A 211 5.17 -9.70 -1.75
CA PRO A 211 6.01 -10.90 -1.68
C PRO A 211 5.50 -11.94 -0.68
N ILE A 212 5.87 -13.19 -0.94
CA ILE A 212 5.78 -14.30 0.01
C ILE A 212 7.22 -14.66 0.40
N LEU A 213 7.62 -14.18 1.56
CA LEU A 213 8.94 -14.27 2.16
C LEU A 213 9.30 -15.73 2.52
N PRO A 214 10.38 -16.28 1.93
CA PRO A 214 10.84 -17.63 2.26
C PRO A 214 11.06 -17.84 3.76
N PHE A 215 10.61 -18.99 4.27
CA PHE A 215 10.72 -19.38 5.69
C PHE A 215 9.94 -18.52 6.70
N ILE A 216 9.17 -17.52 6.26
CA ILE A 216 8.47 -16.57 7.15
C ILE A 216 6.95 -16.68 6.96
N ASN A 217 6.45 -16.44 5.76
CA ASN A 217 5.01 -16.49 5.45
C ASN A 217 4.70 -17.41 4.24
N ASP A 218 5.66 -18.25 3.83
CA ASP A 218 5.56 -19.19 2.73
C ASP A 218 4.97 -20.55 3.14
N THR A 219 3.94 -20.52 3.99
CA THR A 219 3.22 -21.72 4.45
C THR A 219 1.94 -21.94 3.66
N ALA A 220 1.53 -23.20 3.52
CA ALA A 220 0.28 -23.55 2.84
C ALA A 220 -0.93 -22.91 3.52
N ASP A 221 -0.97 -22.90 4.86
CA ASP A 221 -2.07 -22.30 5.63
C ASP A 221 -2.20 -20.79 5.38
N ASN A 222 -1.07 -20.07 5.36
CA ASN A 222 -1.08 -18.64 5.08
C ASN A 222 -1.67 -18.34 3.70
N ILE A 223 -1.17 -19.04 2.68
CA ILE A 223 -1.65 -18.84 1.31
C ILE A 223 -3.12 -19.27 1.18
N LYS A 224 -3.52 -20.41 1.75
CA LYS A 224 -4.90 -20.88 1.72
C LYS A 224 -5.86 -19.86 2.32
N ASN A 225 -5.56 -19.33 3.50
CA ASN A 225 -6.42 -18.35 4.15
C ASN A 225 -6.52 -17.03 3.37
N LEU A 226 -5.41 -16.57 2.76
CA LEU A 226 -5.43 -15.41 1.87
C LEU A 226 -6.28 -15.65 0.61
N LEU A 227 -6.18 -16.83 0.01
CA LEU A 227 -6.97 -17.21 -1.17
C LEU A 227 -8.46 -17.34 -0.83
N ASP A 228 -8.81 -17.96 0.29
CA ASP A 228 -10.20 -18.07 0.76
C ASP A 228 -10.81 -16.67 0.93
N ALA A 229 -10.08 -15.74 1.56
CA ALA A 229 -10.52 -14.34 1.69
C ALA A 229 -10.69 -13.64 0.32
N CYS A 230 -9.83 -13.93 -0.65
CA CYS A 230 -9.96 -13.42 -2.02
C CYS A 230 -11.22 -13.96 -2.72
N VAL A 231 -11.53 -15.25 -2.53
CA VAL A 231 -12.75 -15.88 -3.07
C VAL A 231 -13.99 -15.25 -2.43
N ASP A 232 -14.00 -15.11 -1.10
CA ASP A 232 -15.11 -14.47 -0.37
C ASP A 232 -15.35 -13.04 -0.83
N ALA A 233 -14.28 -12.28 -1.09
CA ALA A 233 -14.35 -10.92 -1.62
C ALA A 233 -14.64 -10.85 -3.12
N GLY A 234 -14.68 -11.98 -3.85
CA GLY A 234 -14.97 -12.02 -5.28
C GLY A 234 -13.96 -11.23 -6.11
N VAL A 235 -12.67 -11.31 -5.77
CA VAL A 235 -11.63 -10.55 -6.47
C VAL A 235 -11.55 -10.96 -7.94
N LYS A 236 -11.26 -10.00 -8.83
CA LYS A 236 -11.20 -10.24 -10.27
C LYS A 236 -9.93 -10.97 -10.68
N GLY A 237 -8.82 -10.72 -9.99
CA GLY A 237 -7.54 -11.35 -10.29
C GLY A 237 -6.59 -11.37 -9.10
N ILE A 238 -5.61 -12.26 -9.17
CA ILE A 238 -4.50 -12.41 -8.22
C ILE A 238 -3.19 -12.38 -9.02
N ILE A 239 -2.32 -11.42 -8.71
CA ILE A 239 -1.01 -11.27 -9.33
C ILE A 239 0.07 -11.84 -8.41
N PHE A 240 0.88 -12.75 -8.96
CA PHE A 240 2.12 -13.25 -8.34
C PHE A 240 3.12 -13.66 -9.45
N TRP A 241 4.42 -13.49 -9.21
CA TRP A 241 5.49 -13.88 -10.13
C TRP A 241 6.37 -14.93 -9.47
N GLY A 242 5.79 -16.13 -9.33
CA GLY A 242 6.32 -17.14 -8.44
C GLY A 242 6.12 -16.78 -6.97
N ILE A 243 6.82 -17.48 -6.08
CA ILE A 243 6.72 -17.30 -4.63
C ILE A 243 8.10 -16.96 -4.11
N GLY A 244 8.26 -15.77 -3.54
CA GLY A 244 9.54 -15.32 -3.03
C GLY A 244 9.59 -13.83 -2.81
N VAL A 245 10.83 -13.34 -2.69
CA VAL A 245 11.15 -11.91 -2.59
C VAL A 245 12.36 -11.59 -3.46
N THR A 246 12.43 -10.36 -3.94
CA THR A 246 13.61 -9.83 -4.63
C THR A 246 14.38 -8.93 -3.70
N LEU A 247 15.71 -9.06 -3.67
CA LEU A 247 16.59 -8.21 -2.86
C LEU A 247 17.75 -7.68 -3.70
N ARG A 248 18.00 -6.37 -3.64
CA ARG A 248 19.12 -5.69 -4.30
C ARG A 248 20.04 -5.03 -3.26
N ASP A 249 21.00 -4.26 -3.75
CA ASP A 249 21.82 -3.39 -2.90
C ASP A 249 20.96 -2.22 -2.40
N GLY A 250 20.94 -1.99 -1.08
CA GLY A 250 20.12 -0.99 -0.38
C GLY A 250 18.97 -1.59 0.42
N ASP A 251 18.08 -2.33 -0.24
CA ASP A 251 16.92 -2.99 0.39
C ASP A 251 17.32 -4.27 1.14
N ARG A 252 18.33 -5.02 0.67
CA ARG A 252 18.83 -6.22 1.36
C ARG A 252 19.33 -5.93 2.77
N GLU A 253 20.10 -4.86 2.95
CA GLU A 253 20.67 -4.48 4.24
C GLU A 253 19.56 -4.12 5.23
N TYR A 254 18.54 -3.39 4.76
CA TYR A 254 17.37 -3.06 5.55
C TYR A 254 16.57 -4.31 5.94
N PHE A 255 16.33 -5.20 4.97
CA PHE A 255 15.64 -6.47 5.20
C PHE A 255 16.36 -7.32 6.24
N TYR A 256 17.68 -7.50 6.12
CA TYR A 256 18.47 -8.27 7.07
C TYR A 256 18.53 -7.65 8.46
N HIS A 257 18.58 -6.31 8.57
CA HIS A 257 18.49 -5.65 9.86
C HIS A 257 17.14 -5.90 10.55
N ALA A 258 16.05 -5.88 9.79
CA ALA A 258 14.72 -6.21 10.32
C ALA A 258 14.61 -7.69 10.73
N LEU A 259 15.21 -8.61 9.97
CA LEU A 259 15.27 -10.02 10.34
C LEU A 259 16.02 -10.24 11.67
N ASP A 260 17.17 -9.60 11.88
CA ASP A 260 17.92 -9.71 13.14
C ASP A 260 17.09 -9.28 14.36
N LYS A 261 16.22 -8.30 14.18
CA LYS A 261 15.38 -7.75 15.24
C LYS A 261 14.18 -8.65 15.56
N ASP A 262 13.42 -9.05 14.55
CA ASP A 262 12.08 -9.64 14.74
C ASP A 262 12.03 -11.15 14.42
N PHE A 263 13.09 -11.72 13.82
CA PHE A 263 13.22 -13.11 13.40
C PHE A 263 14.63 -13.70 13.69
N PRO A 264 14.98 -13.96 14.96
CA PRO A 264 16.33 -14.41 15.33
C PRO A 264 16.83 -15.62 14.54
N GLY A 265 18.04 -15.54 13.97
CA GLY A 265 18.65 -16.59 13.16
C GLY A 265 18.19 -16.66 11.69
N MET A 266 17.18 -15.86 11.31
CA MET A 266 16.59 -15.93 9.97
C MET A 266 17.53 -15.31 8.92
N LYS A 267 18.21 -14.21 9.25
CA LYS A 267 19.20 -13.59 8.37
C LYS A 267 20.28 -14.57 7.95
N GLU A 268 20.85 -15.32 8.90
CA GLU A 268 21.89 -16.32 8.62
C GLU A 268 21.37 -17.42 7.69
N LYS A 269 20.12 -17.85 7.88
CA LYS A 269 19.46 -18.83 7.01
C LYS A 269 19.29 -18.30 5.59
N TYR A 270 18.85 -17.05 5.43
CA TYR A 270 18.75 -16.37 4.14
C TYR A 270 20.11 -16.28 3.44
N ILE A 271 21.14 -15.80 4.14
CA ILE A 271 22.51 -15.66 3.60
C ILE A 271 23.07 -17.02 3.16
N ARG A 272 22.91 -18.07 3.99
CA ARG A 272 23.37 -19.43 3.64
C ARG A 272 22.65 -20.01 2.43
N THR A 273 21.36 -19.71 2.29
CA THR A 273 20.52 -20.28 1.22
C THR A 273 20.70 -19.53 -0.10
N TYR A 274 20.70 -18.20 -0.07
CA TYR A 274 20.59 -17.37 -1.27
C TYR A 274 21.85 -16.54 -1.57
N GLY A 275 22.77 -16.39 -0.60
CA GLY A 275 23.92 -15.51 -0.73
C GLY A 275 23.51 -14.07 -1.09
N ASN A 276 24.01 -13.59 -2.24
CA ASN A 276 23.70 -12.28 -2.80
C ASN A 276 22.80 -12.35 -4.05
N ALA A 277 22.05 -13.44 -4.22
CA ALA A 277 21.10 -13.57 -5.32
C ALA A 277 20.08 -12.41 -5.32
N TYR A 278 19.64 -12.05 -6.52
CA TYR A 278 18.57 -11.06 -6.70
C TYR A 278 17.19 -11.65 -6.41
N ASN A 279 16.90 -12.82 -6.98
CA ASN A 279 15.65 -13.54 -6.77
C ASN A 279 15.83 -14.58 -5.67
N LEU A 280 14.98 -14.55 -4.65
CA LEU A 280 14.98 -15.48 -3.53
C LEU A 280 13.68 -16.29 -3.54
N PRO A 281 13.60 -17.37 -4.34
CA PRO A 281 12.40 -18.19 -4.43
C PRO A 281 12.17 -18.96 -3.14
N SER A 282 10.91 -19.12 -2.74
CA SER A 282 10.53 -19.97 -1.61
C SER A 282 10.87 -21.43 -1.92
N PRO A 283 11.44 -22.18 -0.97
CA PRO A 283 11.61 -23.62 -1.11
C PRO A 283 10.28 -24.37 -1.31
N ASN A 284 9.15 -23.75 -0.94
CA ASN A 284 7.81 -24.32 -1.03
C ASN A 284 7.09 -23.96 -2.33
N GLU A 285 7.71 -23.23 -3.27
CA GLU A 285 7.04 -22.74 -4.48
C GLU A 285 6.38 -23.86 -5.31
N LYS A 286 7.01 -25.04 -5.39
CA LYS A 286 6.52 -26.20 -6.15
C LYS A 286 5.19 -26.74 -5.62
N MET A 287 4.92 -26.52 -4.34
CA MET A 287 3.67 -26.88 -3.67
C MET A 287 2.67 -25.73 -3.72
N LEU A 288 3.13 -24.50 -3.48
CA LEU A 288 2.25 -23.34 -3.32
C LEU A 288 1.68 -22.83 -4.65
N ILE A 289 2.45 -22.86 -5.74
CA ILE A 289 1.98 -22.38 -7.05
C ILE A 289 0.79 -23.21 -7.57
N PRO A 290 0.86 -24.56 -7.62
CA PRO A 290 -0.30 -25.36 -8.02
C PRO A 290 -1.54 -25.09 -7.17
N MET A 291 -1.37 -24.90 -5.86
CA MET A 291 -2.48 -24.59 -4.95
C MET A 291 -3.15 -23.26 -5.28
N ILE A 292 -2.37 -22.21 -5.57
CA ILE A 292 -2.90 -20.90 -5.99
C ILE A 292 -3.65 -21.04 -7.31
N VAL A 293 -3.04 -21.69 -8.30
CA VAL A 293 -3.63 -21.85 -9.65
C VAL A 293 -4.92 -22.66 -9.58
N GLU A 294 -4.94 -23.77 -8.84
CA GLU A 294 -6.14 -24.62 -8.68
C GLU A 294 -7.30 -23.84 -8.04
N GLN A 295 -7.02 -23.07 -6.98
CA GLN A 295 -8.06 -22.27 -6.31
C GLN A 295 -8.57 -21.16 -7.22
N CYS A 296 -7.69 -20.48 -7.95
CA CYS A 296 -8.08 -19.43 -8.90
C CYS A 296 -8.95 -20.00 -10.03
N GLN A 297 -8.59 -21.16 -10.59
CA GLN A 297 -9.38 -21.84 -11.61
C GLN A 297 -10.76 -22.24 -11.10
N LYS A 298 -10.84 -22.83 -9.89
CA LYS A 298 -12.12 -23.21 -9.27
C LYS A 298 -13.04 -22.00 -9.04
N ALA A 299 -12.46 -20.85 -8.66
CA ALA A 299 -13.20 -19.64 -8.36
C ALA A 299 -13.41 -18.70 -9.57
N GLY A 300 -12.84 -19.00 -10.73
CA GLY A 300 -12.91 -18.12 -11.91
C GLY A 300 -12.12 -16.81 -11.76
N ILE A 301 -11.06 -16.80 -10.97
CA ILE A 301 -10.19 -15.66 -10.70
C ILE A 301 -9.03 -15.66 -11.69
N LEU A 302 -8.73 -14.51 -12.32
CA LEU A 302 -7.54 -14.38 -13.17
C LEU A 302 -6.28 -14.56 -12.34
N CYS A 303 -5.35 -15.43 -12.73
CA CYS A 303 -4.13 -15.67 -11.93
C CYS A 303 -2.83 -15.67 -12.74
N SER A 304 -2.90 -15.40 -14.04
CA SER A 304 -1.74 -15.06 -14.84
C SER A 304 -1.44 -13.57 -14.70
N PRO A 305 -0.17 -13.17 -14.45
CA PRO A 305 0.22 -11.76 -14.46
C PRO A 305 -0.22 -11.05 -15.73
N ASP A 306 0.00 -11.65 -16.90
CA ASP A 306 -0.31 -11.01 -18.19
C ASP A 306 -1.81 -10.73 -18.35
N GLU A 307 -2.67 -11.65 -17.94
CA GLU A 307 -4.12 -11.47 -17.98
C GLU A 307 -4.58 -10.38 -16.99
N CYS A 308 -3.98 -10.36 -15.80
CA CYS A 308 -4.26 -9.34 -14.81
C CYS A 308 -3.83 -7.95 -15.31
N PHE A 309 -2.63 -7.80 -15.88
CA PHE A 309 -2.20 -6.52 -16.46
C PHE A 309 -3.02 -6.10 -17.66
N ALA A 310 -3.37 -7.03 -18.54
CA ALA A 310 -4.29 -6.75 -19.64
C ALA A 310 -5.62 -6.20 -19.11
N TYR A 311 -6.17 -6.82 -18.05
CA TYR A 311 -7.36 -6.31 -17.38
C TYR A 311 -7.14 -4.93 -16.74
N LEU A 312 -6.02 -4.71 -16.05
CA LEU A 312 -5.71 -3.43 -15.40
C LEU A 312 -5.57 -2.27 -16.39
N HIS A 313 -4.96 -2.52 -17.54
CA HIS A 313 -4.69 -1.50 -18.55
C HIS A 313 -5.82 -1.30 -19.57
N HIS A 314 -6.72 -2.29 -19.71
CA HIS A 314 -7.84 -2.18 -20.62
C HIS A 314 -8.83 -1.09 -20.16
N PHE A 315 -8.89 -0.02 -20.95
CA PHE A 315 -9.92 1.00 -20.87
C PHE A 315 -11.12 0.58 -21.73
N PRO A 316 -12.32 0.40 -21.16
CA PRO A 316 -13.47 -0.06 -21.90
C PRO A 316 -14.01 1.06 -22.79
N GLU A 317 -14.27 0.75 -24.07
CA GLU A 317 -14.94 1.68 -24.97
C GLU A 317 -16.43 1.73 -24.60
N LYS A 318 -16.87 2.85 -24.01
CA LYS A 318 -18.30 3.05 -23.70
C LYS A 318 -19.14 3.49 -24.88
N TYR A 319 -18.51 4.00 -25.94
CA TYR A 319 -19.20 4.45 -27.14
C TYR A 319 -19.06 3.41 -28.24
N VAL A 320 -20.08 2.56 -28.39
CA VAL A 320 -20.36 1.97 -29.70
C VAL A 320 -20.72 3.15 -30.59
N GLN A 321 -19.83 3.52 -31.51
CA GLN A 321 -20.16 4.45 -32.57
C GLN A 321 -21.33 3.82 -33.35
N ARG A 322 -22.56 4.27 -33.09
CA ARG A 322 -23.68 3.96 -33.99
C ARG A 322 -23.30 4.58 -35.32
N SER A 323 -22.97 3.72 -36.27
CA SER A 323 -22.83 4.09 -37.68
C SER A 323 -24.02 4.95 -38.07
N LEU A 324 -23.78 6.10 -38.68
CA LEU A 324 -24.83 6.96 -39.29
C LEU A 324 -25.48 6.31 -40.53
N PHE A 325 -25.17 5.04 -40.81
CA PHE A 325 -25.61 4.28 -41.97
C PHE A 325 -26.33 2.96 -41.62
N GLU A 326 -26.92 2.85 -40.42
CA GLU A 326 -27.93 1.82 -40.14
C GLU A 326 -29.36 2.35 -40.34
#